data_AF-A0A6P0T646-F1
#
_entry.id   AF-A0A6P0T646-F1
#
_cell.length_a   1.000
_cell.length_b   1.000
_cell.length_c   1.000
_cell.angle_alpha   90.00
_cell.angle_beta   90.00
_cell.angle_gamma   90.00
#
_symmetry.space_group_name_H-M   'P 1'
#
loop_
_entity.id
_entity.type
_entity.pdbx_description
1 polymer ?
#
loop_
_entity_poly.entity_id
_entity_poly.type
_entity_poly.pdbx_seq_one_letter_code
_entity_poly.pdbx_strand_id
1 'polypeptide(L)' 'GGNSLMAIQLISRIRNILNLELSVGKLFENPTISQLAEVLVEEQLEQVDSNILEQILAEVDQ' A
#
# COMPACT_ATOMS: atom_id res chain seq x y z
N GLY A 1 18.80 6.31 10.40
CA GLY A 1 19.86 6.02 9.42
C GLY A 1 19.22 5.31 8.27
N GLY A 2 19.03 5.99 7.13
CA GLY A 2 18.18 5.53 6.02
C GLY A 2 18.88 4.57 5.06
N ASN A 3 19.49 3.50 5.56
CA ASN A 3 20.08 2.48 4.70
C ASN A 3 19.00 1.53 4.16
N SER A 4 19.16 1.11 2.90
CA SER A 4 18.16 0.41 2.09
C SER A 4 17.55 -0.84 2.75
N LEU A 5 18.28 -1.48 3.68
CA LEU A 5 17.77 -2.61 4.44
C LEU A 5 16.59 -2.23 5.36
N MET A 6 16.65 -1.08 6.05
CA MET A 6 15.54 -0.60 6.88
C MET A 6 14.33 -0.22 6.02
N ALA A 7 14.55 0.33 4.83
CA ALA A 7 13.49 0.62 3.87
C ALA A 7 12.78 -0.66 3.41
N ILE A 8 13.55 -1.71 3.04
CA ILE A 8 12.99 -3.02 2.67
C ILE A 8 12.22 -3.64 3.84
N GLN A 9 12.76 -3.59 5.06
CA GLN A 9 12.09 -4.10 6.25
C GLN A 9 10.79 -3.34 6.55
N LEU A 10 10.78 -2.02 6.38
CA LEU A 10 9.59 -1.20 6.56
C LEU A 10 8.51 -1.57 5.54
N ILE A 11 8.86 -1.67 4.27
CA ILE A 11 7.93 -2.07 3.19
C ILE A 11 7.37 -3.47 3.46
N SER A 12 8.20 -4.42 3.89
CA SER A 12 7.73 -5.76 4.26
C SER A 12 6.75 -5.73 5.44
N ARG A 13 6.95 -4.85 6.42
CA ARG A 13 6.02 -4.71 7.56
C ARG A 13 4.70 -4.07 7.14
N ILE A 14 4.75 -3.05 6.28
CA ILE A 14 3.56 -2.41 5.71
C ILE A 14 2.71 -3.45 4.98
N ARG A 15 3.32 -4.26 4.11
CA ARG A 15 2.63 -5.37 3.43
C ARG A 15 1.98 -6.33 4.42
N ASN A 16 2.71 -6.78 5.43
CA ASN A 16 2.20 -7.80 6.35
C ASN A 16 1.10 -7.30 7.30
N ILE A 17 1.14 -6.03 7.70
CA ILE A 17 0.21 -5.47 8.70
C ILE A 17 -1.00 -4.84 8.02
N LEU A 18 -0.79 -4.15 6.90
CA LEU A 18 -1.82 -3.36 6.22
C LEU A 18 -2.32 -4.03 4.93
N ASN A 19 -1.69 -5.12 4.48
CA ASN A 19 -1.97 -5.79 3.20
C ASN A 19 -1.81 -4.87 1.97
N LEU A 20 -0.98 -3.83 2.10
CA LEU A 20 -0.67 -2.87 1.05
C LEU A 20 0.71 -3.13 0.45
N GLU A 21 0.80 -3.08 -0.87
CA GLU A 21 2.08 -3.12 -1.57
C GLU A 21 2.60 -1.71 -1.81
N LEU A 22 3.71 -1.36 -1.16
CA LEU A 22 4.36 -0.07 -1.37
C LEU A 22 5.67 -0.24 -2.14
N SER A 23 5.86 0.57 -3.18
CA SER A 23 7.14 0.61 -3.90
C SER A 23 8.22 1.31 -3.08
N VAL A 24 9.48 0.92 -3.30
CA VAL A 24 10.64 1.59 -2.67
C VAL A 24 10.72 3.06 -3.10
N GLY A 25 10.32 3.39 -4.33
CA GLY A 25 10.27 4.76 -4.84
C GLY A 25 9.32 5.64 -4.03
N LYS A 26 8.08 5.18 -3.81
CA LYS A 26 7.08 5.93 -3.03
C LYS A 26 7.56 6.22 -1.61
N LEU A 27 8.29 5.31 -0.98
CA LEU A 27 8.88 5.53 0.33
C LEU A 27 9.92 6.68 0.33
N PHE A 28 10.75 6.77 -0.70
CA PHE A 28 11.79 7.82 -0.78
C PHE A 28 11.25 9.17 -1.26
N GLU A 29 10.20 9.17 -2.09
CA GLU A 29 9.50 10.38 -2.52
C GLU A 29 8.71 11.05 -1.38
N ASN A 30 8.37 10.28 -0.35
CA ASN A 30 7.60 10.71 0.82
C ASN A 30 8.42 10.53 2.11
N PRO A 31 9.49 11.34 2.33
CA PRO A 31 10.50 11.10 3.36
C PRO A 31 10.04 11.38 4.79
N THR A 32 8.76 11.71 4.99
CA THR A 32 8.17 11.96 6.31
C THR A 32 7.02 11.00 6.59
N ILE A 33 6.77 10.75 7.88
CA ILE A 33 5.66 9.87 8.29
C ILE A 33 4.30 10.42 7.85
N SER A 34 4.11 11.74 7.86
CA SER A 34 2.84 12.36 7.42
C SER A 34 2.57 12.10 5.95
N GLN A 35 3.56 12.36 5.08
CA GLN A 35 3.43 12.14 3.65
C GLN A 35 3.24 10.65 3.33
N LEU A 36 4.00 9.78 4.00
CA LEU A 36 3.86 8.34 3.81
C LEU A 36 2.47 7.84 4.26
N ALA A 37 1.92 8.40 5.32
CA ALA A 37 0.58 8.05 5.79
C ALA A 37 -0.50 8.46 4.77
N GLU A 38 -0.40 9.64 4.16
CA GLU A 38 -1.30 10.08 3.09
C GLU A 38 -1.29 9.10 1.91
N VAL A 39 -0.10 8.73 1.43
CA VAL A 39 0.05 7.76 0.34
C VAL A 39 -0.53 6.38 0.69
N LEU A 40 -0.31 5.90 1.92
CA LEU A 40 -0.86 4.60 2.35
C LEU A 40 -2.39 4.62 2.42
N VAL A 41 -3.00 5.74 2.77
CA VAL A 41 -4.46 5.89 2.77
C VAL A 41 -5.01 5.85 1.35
N GLU A 42 -4.36 6.55 0.41
CA GLU A 42 -4.74 6.52 -1.01
C GLU A 42 -4.67 5.09 -1.58
N GLU A 43 -3.56 4.38 -1.35
CA GLU A 43 -3.38 2.98 -1.77
C GLU A 43 -4.47 2.06 -1.18
N GLN A 44 -4.84 2.29 0.08
CA GLN A 44 -5.89 1.50 0.72
C GLN A 44 -7.26 1.72 0.09
N LEU A 45 -7.58 2.96 -0.31
CA LEU A 45 -8.83 3.26 -1.01
C LEU A 45 -8.88 2.62 -2.39
N GLU A 46 -7.80 2.73 -3.17
CA GLU A 46 -7.70 2.11 -4.50
C GLU A 46 -7.85 0.57 -4.44
N GLN A 47 -7.23 -0.07 -3.44
CA GLN A 47 -7.35 -1.51 -3.23
C GLN A 47 -8.78 -1.92 -2.84
N VAL A 48 -9.45 -1.14 -1.99
CA VAL A 48 -10.84 -1.40 -1.59
C VAL A 48 -11.78 -1.30 -2.80
N ASP A 49 -11.64 -0.25 -3.62
CA ASP A 49 -12.48 -0.06 -4.80
C ASP A 49 -12.30 -1.21 -5.81
N SER A 50 -11.06 -1.66 -6.01
CA SER A 50 -10.75 -2.79 -6.88
C SER A 50 -11.36 -4.09 -6.36
N ASN A 51 -11.24 -4.37 -5.05
CA ASN A 51 -11.82 -5.56 -4.42
C ASN A 51 -13.35 -5.58 -4.52
N ILE A 52 -14.01 -4.42 -4.34
CA ILE A 52 -15.47 -4.31 -4.46
C ILE A 52 -15.91 -4.60 -5.91
N LEU A 53 -15.21 -4.05 -6.89
CA LEU A 53 -15.52 -4.29 -8.30
C LEU A 53 -15.38 -5.78 -8.66
N GLU A 54 -14.32 -6.44 -8.20
CA GLU A 54 -14.13 -7.88 -8.41
C GLU A 54 -15.27 -8.71 -7.79
N GLN A 55 -15.74 -8.34 -6.60
CA GLN A 55 -16.88 -9.01 -5.96
C GLN A 55 -18.17 -8.87 -6.76
N ILE A 56 -18.47 -7.66 -7.24
CA ILE A 56 -19.68 -7.40 -8.04
C ILE A 56 -19.63 -8.18 -9.36
N LEU A 57 -18.49 -8.22 -10.04
CA LEU A 57 -18.34 -8.99 -11.28
C LEU A 57 -18.52 -10.50 -11.04
N ALA A 58 -17.98 -11.02 -9.94
CA ALA A 58 -18.12 -12.43 -9.57
C ALA A 58 -19.58 -12.84 -9.27
N GLU A 59 -20.43 -11.91 -8.82
CA GLU A 59 -21.87 -12.16 -8.60
C GLU A 59 -22.68 -12.19 -9.90
N VAL A 60 -22.26 -11.47 -10.94
CA VAL A 60 -22.99 -11.40 -12.23
C VAL A 60 -22.75 -12.65 -13.10
N ASP A 61 -21.61 -13.32 -12.92
CA ASP A 61 -21.26 -14.55 -13.63
C ASP A 61 -21.87 -15.84 -13.01
N GLN A 62 -22.61 -15.74 -11.90
CA GLN A 62 -23.37 -16.84 -11.26
C GLN A 62 -24.85 -16.85 -11.66
#